data_AF-A0A6C0AMT1-F1
#
_entry.id   AF-A0A6C0AMT1-F1
#
_cell.length_a   1.000
_cell.length_b   1.000
_cell.length_c   1.000
_cell.angle_alpha   90.00
_cell.angle_beta   90.00
_cell.angle_gamma   90.00
#
_symmetry.space_group_name_H-M   'P 1'
#
loop_
_entity.id
_entity.type
_entity.pdbx_description
1 polymer ?
#
loop_
_entity_poly.entity_id
_entity_poly.type
_entity_poly.pdbx_seq_one_letter_code
_entity_poly.pdbx_strand_id
1 'polypeptide(L)'
;MSWDVLMFSIVILLFIVLALDIWNPLVYFKEGFMTGPGDNQFLFAYFPRRGDISFGSDDSAYIQENRHVMGYADVQGLGVNHDFCRMLVPKDTKEESQKFFACALAGTENLGSISFRTPTVKDGFRTSRDDYMRDVDGDSKSDYCAVVKMPGGRFEAQCYRALSTTFDSRQMIDTNPPNDIAEIVYFYEGIMFWFRFIDDMKDYAENLTTYTSGDLQIDEVEVKTLPSQLMEGNKTTTLDERVQITEGLQFNGINQFIRLGDSSDMSFGKKISLPTLKAISFWVRFDEFTNNAHILDFGNGAGIDNVFIGIVGRGDQSMDDSSEIRKPEDSCVIPDPPSGPQPVPDMSPQALMLSTANVDDYVYDKEVLPRKLPTIKPFSNAKAQTHGNPKTATLIYEVWNGKLRMDHVNVLKAFKLGKWTHCCITTASGDSVRPALQVWINGIKMAEKQGAHLPQTSITSNNYLGKNNWQADSSQFENKPELFRGGLFDVRGYSQPMAPGKLVKTIEWGKKRLGL
;
A
#
# COMPACT_ATOMS: atom_id res chain seq x y z
N MET A 1 -27.40 -53.61 39.63
CA MET A 1 -26.81 -52.38 40.21
C MET A 1 -27.70 -51.95 41.36
N SER A 2 -27.15 -51.71 42.55
CA SER A 2 -27.93 -51.06 43.62
C SER A 2 -28.23 -49.63 43.21
N TRP A 3 -29.30 -49.07 43.75
CA TRP A 3 -29.75 -47.71 43.47
C TRP A 3 -28.67 -46.67 43.78
N ASP A 4 -27.86 -46.94 44.81
CA ASP A 4 -26.71 -46.10 45.17
C ASP A 4 -25.64 -46.07 44.08
N VAL A 5 -25.33 -47.21 43.46
CA VAL A 5 -24.34 -47.28 42.38
C VAL A 5 -24.83 -46.52 41.14
N LEU A 6 -26.14 -46.54 40.85
CA LEU A 6 -26.75 -45.76 39.77
C LEU A 6 -26.66 -44.25 40.05
N MET A 7 -26.95 -43.82 41.27
CA MET A 7 -26.85 -42.40 41.65
C MET A 7 -25.41 -41.89 41.60
N PHE A 8 -24.45 -42.65 42.12
CA PHE A 8 -23.04 -42.27 42.04
C PHE A 8 -22.54 -42.22 40.60
N SER A 9 -22.97 -43.13 39.73
CA SER A 9 -22.59 -43.10 38.32
C SER A 9 -23.21 -41.92 37.57
N ILE A 10 -24.45 -41.52 37.88
CA ILE A 10 -25.07 -40.30 37.32
C ILE A 10 -24.34 -39.04 37.79
N VAL A 11 -23.99 -38.95 39.08
CA VAL A 11 -23.26 -37.79 39.63
C VAL A 11 -21.86 -37.69 39.02
N ILE A 12 -21.15 -38.81 38.86
CA ILE A 12 -19.83 -38.84 38.21
C ILE A 12 -19.95 -38.43 36.74
N LEU A 13 -20.98 -38.89 36.02
CA LEU A 13 -21.25 -38.48 34.64
C LEU A 13 -21.46 -36.95 34.56
N LEU A 14 -22.23 -36.36 35.48
CA LEU A 14 -22.44 -34.92 35.55
C LEU A 14 -21.14 -34.15 35.81
N PHE A 15 -20.27 -34.64 36.70
CA PHE A 15 -18.96 -34.02 36.93
C PHE A 15 -18.05 -34.14 35.71
N ILE A 16 -18.09 -35.24 34.98
CA ILE A 16 -17.32 -35.41 33.74
C ILE A 16 -17.82 -34.45 32.66
N VAL A 17 -19.13 -34.31 32.50
CA VAL A 17 -19.72 -33.34 31.56
C VAL A 17 -19.32 -31.91 31.95
N LEU A 18 -19.44 -31.54 33.24
CA LEU A 18 -19.02 -30.22 33.73
C LEU A 18 -17.51 -29.96 33.51
N ALA A 19 -16.67 -30.98 33.72
CA ALA A 19 -15.23 -30.86 33.51
C ALA A 19 -14.88 -30.71 32.02
N LEU A 20 -15.58 -31.43 31.13
CA LEU A 20 -15.45 -31.26 29.68
C LEU A 20 -15.94 -29.87 29.23
N ASP A 21 -17.01 -29.36 29.84
CA ASP A 21 -17.55 -28.01 29.57
C ASP A 21 -16.55 -26.92 29.98
N ILE A 22 -15.89 -27.06 31.14
CA ILE A 22 -14.86 -26.11 31.60
C ILE A 22 -13.60 -26.19 30.74
N TRP A 23 -13.21 -27.39 30.29
CA TRP A 23 -11.98 -27.59 29.52
C TRP A 23 -12.14 -27.12 28.07
N ASN A 24 -13.35 -27.19 27.50
CA ASN A 24 -13.57 -26.90 26.07
C ASN A 24 -14.85 -26.08 25.83
N PRO A 25 -14.91 -24.81 26.31
CA PRO A 25 -16.13 -23.99 26.26
C PRO A 25 -16.62 -23.64 24.84
N LEU A 26 -15.79 -23.88 23.80
CA LEU A 26 -16.07 -23.48 22.41
C LEU A 26 -16.80 -24.54 21.56
N VAL A 27 -16.93 -25.78 22.02
CA VAL A 27 -17.37 -26.89 21.13
C VAL A 27 -18.85 -27.26 21.27
N TYR A 28 -19.49 -26.99 22.42
CA TYR A 28 -20.87 -27.48 22.67
C TYR A 28 -21.93 -26.40 22.93
N PHE A 29 -21.55 -25.17 23.31
CA PHE A 29 -22.49 -24.06 23.35
C PHE A 29 -22.53 -23.37 21.99
N LYS A 30 -23.51 -23.74 21.16
CA LYS A 30 -24.02 -22.82 20.14
C LYS A 30 -24.54 -21.59 20.88
N GLU A 31 -24.08 -20.41 20.48
CA GLU A 31 -24.26 -19.09 21.12
C GLU A 31 -25.72 -18.69 21.49
N GLY A 32 -26.73 -19.50 21.16
CA GLY A 32 -28.15 -19.25 21.41
C GLY A 32 -28.58 -19.13 22.88
N PHE A 33 -27.68 -19.30 23.85
CA PHE A 33 -27.99 -19.20 25.29
C PHE A 33 -27.02 -18.33 26.11
N MET A 34 -26.06 -17.62 25.49
CA MET A 34 -25.12 -16.77 26.22
C MET A 34 -25.71 -15.39 26.49
N THR A 35 -26.18 -15.16 27.72
CA THR A 35 -26.53 -13.81 28.21
C THR A 35 -25.28 -13.10 28.73
N GLY A 36 -24.99 -11.91 28.21
CA GLY A 36 -24.00 -11.01 28.76
C GLY A 36 -24.54 -10.17 29.92
N PRO A 37 -23.68 -9.57 30.78
CA PRO A 37 -24.13 -8.59 31.77
C PRO A 37 -24.69 -7.34 31.06
N GLY A 38 -25.98 -7.05 31.22
CA GLY A 38 -26.68 -5.92 30.58
C GLY A 38 -27.84 -6.33 29.65
N ASP A 39 -27.97 -7.62 29.38
CA ASP A 39 -28.96 -8.21 28.50
C ASP A 39 -30.33 -8.40 29.18
N ASN A 40 -31.42 -8.00 28.51
CA ASN A 40 -32.77 -8.14 29.05
C ASN A 40 -33.24 -9.60 28.98
N GLN A 41 -33.04 -10.35 30.07
CA GLN A 41 -33.36 -11.78 30.19
C GLN A 41 -34.79 -12.16 29.74
N PHE A 42 -35.75 -11.23 29.86
CA PHE A 42 -37.12 -11.45 29.38
C PHE A 42 -37.16 -11.56 27.85
N LEU A 43 -36.53 -10.65 27.12
CA LEU A 43 -36.55 -10.64 25.65
C LEU A 43 -35.79 -11.83 25.05
N PHE A 44 -34.71 -12.29 25.69
CA PHE A 44 -33.99 -13.50 25.28
C PHE A 44 -34.86 -14.77 25.30
N ALA A 45 -35.83 -14.86 26.21
CA ALA A 45 -36.72 -16.02 26.29
C ALA A 45 -37.75 -16.07 25.14
N TYR A 46 -38.15 -14.90 24.61
CA TYR A 46 -39.13 -14.80 23.53
C TYR A 46 -38.50 -14.67 22.14
N PHE A 47 -37.32 -14.05 22.05
CA PHE A 47 -36.56 -13.83 20.82
C PHE A 47 -35.11 -14.29 21.03
N PRO A 48 -34.88 -15.62 21.13
CA PRO A 48 -33.53 -16.15 21.28
C PRO A 48 -32.70 -15.86 20.03
N ARG A 49 -31.40 -15.64 20.23
CA ARG A 49 -30.43 -15.60 19.14
C ARG A 49 -30.48 -16.93 18.40
N ARG A 50 -30.31 -16.87 17.08
CA ARG A 50 -30.28 -18.07 16.25
C ARG A 50 -29.06 -18.93 16.57
N GLY A 51 -29.27 -20.22 16.84
CA GLY A 51 -28.19 -21.16 17.10
C GLY A 51 -27.58 -21.80 15.84
N ASP A 52 -28.10 -21.50 14.66
CA ASP A 52 -27.65 -22.06 13.38
C ASP A 52 -26.71 -21.12 12.60
N ILE A 53 -26.75 -19.82 12.88
CA ILE A 53 -25.93 -18.79 12.23
C ILE A 53 -25.15 -18.01 13.30
N SER A 54 -23.85 -17.89 13.12
CA SER A 54 -22.96 -17.15 14.02
C SER A 54 -21.66 -16.77 13.29
N PHE A 55 -20.68 -16.22 14.00
CA PHE A 55 -19.36 -15.93 13.45
C PHE A 55 -18.73 -17.18 12.80
N GLY A 56 -18.43 -17.09 11.51
CA GLY A 56 -17.84 -18.18 10.74
C GLY A 56 -18.77 -19.34 10.40
N SER A 57 -20.04 -19.29 10.82
CA SER A 57 -21.06 -20.30 10.55
C SER A 57 -22.26 -19.69 9.85
N ASP A 58 -22.53 -20.13 8.62
CA ASP A 58 -23.67 -19.68 7.82
C ASP A 58 -24.36 -20.83 7.07
N ASP A 59 -25.39 -20.49 6.30
CA ASP A 59 -26.00 -21.43 5.34
C ASP A 59 -24.95 -21.92 4.35
N SER A 60 -24.98 -23.23 4.09
CA SER A 60 -24.10 -23.96 3.17
C SER A 60 -23.90 -23.33 1.78
N ALA A 61 -24.88 -22.53 1.31
CA ALA A 61 -24.84 -21.84 0.02
C ALA A 61 -24.01 -20.54 0.01
N TYR A 62 -23.66 -19.99 1.17
CA TYR A 62 -23.03 -18.67 1.29
C TYR A 62 -21.73 -18.70 2.10
N ILE A 63 -20.87 -17.72 1.86
CA ILE A 63 -19.67 -17.45 2.64
C ILE A 63 -19.80 -16.06 3.25
N GLN A 64 -19.47 -15.95 4.54
CA GLN A 64 -19.38 -14.67 5.24
C GLN A 64 -18.13 -13.92 4.79
N GLU A 65 -18.30 -12.66 4.41
CA GLU A 65 -17.20 -11.79 4.02
C GLU A 65 -16.72 -10.99 5.23
N ASN A 66 -15.64 -11.47 5.85
CA ASN A 66 -15.10 -10.93 7.11
C ASN A 66 -14.54 -9.50 6.99
N ARG A 67 -14.36 -8.99 5.76
CA ARG A 67 -13.94 -7.60 5.46
C ARG A 67 -14.97 -6.52 5.79
N HIS A 68 -16.19 -6.91 6.06
CA HIS A 68 -17.33 -6.03 6.29
C HIS A 68 -17.86 -6.16 7.72
N VAL A 69 -18.74 -5.22 8.10
CA VAL A 69 -19.47 -5.25 9.37
C VAL A 69 -20.12 -6.61 9.60
N MET A 70 -19.89 -7.18 10.79
CA MET A 70 -20.41 -8.48 11.20
C MET A 70 -20.64 -8.51 12.71
N GLY A 71 -21.80 -9.04 13.11
CA GLY A 71 -22.12 -9.27 14.52
C GLY A 71 -23.61 -9.13 14.80
N TYR A 72 -23.94 -8.88 16.06
CA TYR A 72 -25.33 -8.76 16.52
C TYR A 72 -25.80 -7.29 16.52
N ALA A 73 -26.89 -7.01 15.80
CA ALA A 73 -27.56 -5.72 15.76
C ALA A 73 -29.02 -5.85 16.23
N ASP A 74 -29.70 -4.71 16.36
CA ASP A 74 -31.15 -4.67 16.59
C ASP A 74 -31.82 -4.10 15.33
N VAL A 75 -32.07 -4.92 14.32
CA VAL A 75 -32.78 -4.48 13.10
C VAL A 75 -34.30 -4.63 13.25
N GLN A 76 -34.74 -5.40 14.25
CA GLN A 76 -36.15 -5.58 14.58
C GLN A 76 -36.71 -4.44 15.45
N GLY A 77 -35.88 -3.69 16.17
CA GLY A 77 -36.26 -2.62 17.09
C GLY A 77 -36.76 -3.14 18.45
N LEU A 78 -36.18 -4.24 18.92
CA LEU A 78 -36.55 -4.91 20.18
C LEU A 78 -35.88 -4.28 21.42
N GLY A 79 -34.96 -3.35 21.23
CA GLY A 79 -34.11 -2.76 22.26
C GLY A 79 -32.95 -3.65 22.69
N VAL A 80 -32.65 -4.72 21.94
CA VAL A 80 -31.59 -5.69 22.23
C VAL A 80 -30.91 -6.16 20.95
N ASN A 81 -29.58 -6.27 20.98
CA ASN A 81 -28.77 -6.66 19.82
C ASN A 81 -28.73 -8.20 19.68
N HIS A 82 -29.73 -8.77 18.99
CA HIS A 82 -29.87 -10.21 18.80
C HIS A 82 -29.86 -10.68 17.34
N ASP A 83 -30.01 -9.76 16.38
CA ASP A 83 -30.06 -10.10 14.97
C ASP A 83 -28.63 -10.22 14.42
N PHE A 84 -28.26 -11.40 13.94
CA PHE A 84 -26.91 -11.61 13.44
C PHE A 84 -26.79 -11.11 11.99
N CYS A 85 -26.15 -9.97 11.79
CA CYS A 85 -25.96 -9.34 10.49
C CYS A 85 -24.54 -9.53 9.97
N ARG A 86 -24.42 -9.77 8.66
CA ARG A 86 -23.15 -9.97 7.96
C ARG A 86 -23.28 -9.75 6.46
N MET A 87 -22.15 -9.52 5.82
CA MET A 87 -22.03 -9.50 4.36
C MET A 87 -21.86 -10.92 3.82
N LEU A 88 -22.61 -11.27 2.77
CA LEU A 88 -22.62 -12.61 2.18
C LEU A 88 -22.27 -12.59 0.69
N VAL A 89 -21.54 -13.63 0.28
CA VAL A 89 -21.23 -13.91 -1.13
C VAL A 89 -21.63 -15.36 -1.44
N PRO A 90 -22.27 -15.65 -2.60
CA PRO A 90 -22.56 -17.02 -3.01
C PRO A 90 -21.29 -17.86 -3.16
N LYS A 91 -21.31 -19.09 -2.62
CA LYS A 91 -20.16 -19.99 -2.59
C LYS A 91 -19.70 -20.44 -3.98
N ASP A 92 -20.64 -20.58 -4.91
CA ASP A 92 -20.40 -21.14 -6.25
C ASP A 92 -19.65 -20.17 -7.18
N THR A 93 -19.96 -18.88 -7.10
CA THR A 93 -19.43 -17.87 -8.03
C THR A 93 -18.30 -17.06 -7.42
N LYS A 94 -18.33 -16.82 -6.10
CA LYS A 94 -17.46 -15.85 -5.40
C LYS A 94 -17.43 -14.48 -6.09
N GLU A 95 -18.47 -14.15 -6.86
CA GLU A 95 -18.53 -12.90 -7.60
C GLU A 95 -18.95 -11.77 -6.66
N GLU A 96 -18.12 -10.73 -6.57
CA GLU A 96 -18.44 -9.53 -5.79
C GLU A 96 -19.72 -8.82 -6.26
N SER A 97 -20.11 -9.05 -7.53
CA SER A 97 -21.36 -8.52 -8.10
C SER A 97 -22.61 -9.10 -7.43
N GLN A 98 -22.51 -10.32 -6.88
CA GLN A 98 -23.62 -11.00 -6.21
C GLN A 98 -23.61 -10.82 -4.69
N LYS A 99 -22.71 -9.98 -4.17
CA LYS A 99 -22.60 -9.67 -2.75
C LYS A 99 -23.83 -8.91 -2.25
N PHE A 100 -24.30 -9.22 -1.04
CA PHE A 100 -25.40 -8.52 -0.37
C PHE A 100 -25.25 -8.59 1.14
N PHE A 101 -25.88 -7.66 1.85
CA PHE A 101 -25.91 -7.64 3.31
C PHE A 101 -27.18 -8.30 3.84
N ALA A 102 -27.07 -9.14 4.87
CA ALA A 102 -28.21 -9.87 5.42
C ALA A 102 -28.13 -10.07 6.93
N CYS A 103 -29.29 -10.02 7.57
CA CYS A 103 -29.48 -10.28 8.99
C CYS A 103 -30.31 -11.55 9.20
N ALA A 104 -29.80 -12.46 10.04
CA ALA A 104 -30.54 -13.60 10.53
C ALA A 104 -31.30 -13.15 11.80
N LEU A 105 -32.62 -12.97 11.66
CA LEU A 105 -33.45 -12.37 12.70
C LEU A 105 -33.59 -13.28 13.94
N ALA A 106 -33.64 -12.67 15.12
CA ALA A 106 -33.85 -13.39 16.36
C ALA A 106 -35.26 -14.00 16.43
N GLY A 107 -35.39 -15.16 17.08
CA GLY A 107 -36.66 -15.88 17.19
C GLY A 107 -37.21 -16.48 15.89
N THR A 108 -36.45 -16.45 14.78
CA THR A 108 -36.87 -17.00 13.48
C THR A 108 -36.07 -18.24 13.06
N GLU A 109 -35.93 -19.24 13.93
CA GLU A 109 -35.11 -20.44 13.68
C GLU A 109 -35.50 -21.24 12.42
N ASN A 110 -36.76 -21.12 11.97
CA ASN A 110 -37.26 -21.80 10.77
C ASN A 110 -37.33 -20.91 9.51
N LEU A 111 -36.88 -19.66 9.59
CA LEU A 111 -36.86 -18.74 8.46
C LEU A 111 -35.46 -18.74 7.83
N GLY A 112 -35.39 -18.54 6.50
CA GLY A 112 -34.10 -18.46 5.81
C GLY A 112 -33.20 -17.36 6.41
N SER A 113 -31.91 -17.66 6.59
CA SER A 113 -30.91 -16.76 7.20
C SER A 113 -30.63 -15.48 6.39
N ILE A 114 -31.19 -15.41 5.17
CA ILE A 114 -31.07 -14.32 4.20
C ILE A 114 -32.40 -13.61 3.92
N SER A 115 -33.45 -13.92 4.69
CA SER A 115 -34.79 -13.37 4.50
C SER A 115 -34.82 -11.84 4.66
N PHE A 116 -34.08 -11.31 5.64
CA PHE A 116 -33.88 -9.88 5.85
C PHE A 116 -32.55 -9.45 5.21
N ARG A 117 -32.62 -8.91 4.00
CA ARG A 117 -31.42 -8.55 3.22
C ARG A 117 -31.57 -7.29 2.40
N THR A 118 -30.45 -6.74 1.97
CA THR A 118 -30.37 -5.72 0.93
C THR A 118 -30.52 -6.36 -0.46
N PRO A 119 -30.70 -5.56 -1.53
CA PRO A 119 -30.42 -6.00 -2.90
C PRO A 119 -28.97 -6.48 -3.05
N THR A 120 -28.68 -7.15 -4.16
CA THR A 120 -27.29 -7.48 -4.53
C THR A 120 -26.56 -6.28 -5.12
N VAL A 121 -25.22 -6.31 -5.14
CA VAL A 121 -24.40 -5.24 -5.77
C VAL A 121 -24.80 -5.04 -7.23
N LYS A 122 -25.07 -6.12 -7.95
CA LYS A 122 -25.58 -6.12 -9.32
C LYS A 122 -26.94 -5.42 -9.45
N ASP A 123 -27.78 -5.54 -8.43
CA ASP A 123 -29.12 -4.93 -8.40
C ASP A 123 -29.12 -3.50 -7.81
N GLY A 124 -27.94 -2.91 -7.60
CA GLY A 124 -27.78 -1.51 -7.19
C GLY A 124 -27.41 -1.29 -5.72
N PHE A 125 -27.13 -2.35 -4.97
CA PHE A 125 -26.55 -2.21 -3.63
C PHE A 125 -25.14 -1.64 -3.72
N ARG A 126 -24.89 -0.53 -3.02
CA ARG A 126 -23.57 0.09 -2.92
C ARG A 126 -23.03 -0.17 -1.52
N THR A 127 -21.80 -0.65 -1.47
CA THR A 127 -21.13 -1.00 -0.23
C THR A 127 -19.66 -0.59 -0.36
N SER A 128 -19.01 -0.45 0.77
CA SER A 128 -17.59 -0.14 0.90
C SER A 128 -17.00 -0.98 2.02
N ARG A 129 -15.69 -1.06 2.08
CA ARG A 129 -15.01 -1.63 3.24
C ARG A 129 -15.23 -0.84 4.51
N ASP A 130 -15.54 0.44 4.42
CA ASP A 130 -15.81 1.30 5.58
C ASP A 130 -17.32 1.33 5.83
N ASP A 131 -17.88 0.15 6.12
CA ASP A 131 -19.27 -0.02 6.52
C ASP A 131 -19.42 -0.13 8.04
N TYR A 132 -20.63 0.05 8.54
CA TYR A 132 -20.98 0.02 9.96
C TYR A 132 -22.50 -0.10 10.10
N MET A 133 -23.00 -0.31 11.31
CA MET A 133 -24.43 -0.24 11.59
C MET A 133 -24.76 0.77 12.67
N ARG A 134 -25.90 1.45 12.51
CA ARG A 134 -26.38 2.47 13.46
C ARG A 134 -27.84 2.80 13.20
N ASP A 135 -28.57 3.17 14.24
CA ASP A 135 -29.85 3.89 14.12
C ASP A 135 -29.61 5.34 13.66
N VAL A 136 -29.92 5.64 12.40
CA VAL A 136 -29.68 6.97 11.81
C VAL A 136 -30.93 7.84 11.80
N ASP A 137 -32.12 7.26 11.71
CA ASP A 137 -33.38 8.01 11.68
C ASP A 137 -34.14 8.05 13.02
N GLY A 138 -33.58 7.41 14.06
CA GLY A 138 -34.08 7.45 15.42
C GLY A 138 -35.29 6.55 15.65
N ASP A 139 -35.51 5.54 14.79
CA ASP A 139 -36.62 4.61 14.89
C ASP A 139 -36.34 3.41 15.81
N SER A 140 -35.19 3.43 16.51
CA SER A 140 -34.67 2.37 17.39
C SER A 140 -34.23 1.11 16.65
N LYS A 141 -34.05 1.15 15.32
CA LYS A 141 -33.51 0.05 14.54
C LYS A 141 -32.13 0.38 14.01
N SER A 142 -31.30 -0.65 13.87
CA SER A 142 -29.95 -0.53 13.32
C SER A 142 -29.99 -0.56 11.80
N ASP A 143 -29.63 0.55 11.17
CA ASP A 143 -29.47 0.66 9.72
C ASP A 143 -28.09 0.18 9.28
N TYR A 144 -27.97 -0.26 8.02
CA TYR A 144 -26.69 -0.60 7.42
C TYR A 144 -26.10 0.61 6.69
N CYS A 145 -24.90 1.04 7.06
CA CYS A 145 -24.24 2.23 6.53
C CYS A 145 -22.89 1.91 5.88
N ALA A 146 -22.51 2.68 4.87
CA ALA A 146 -21.23 2.54 4.17
C ALA A 146 -20.75 3.87 3.56
N VAL A 147 -19.43 4.09 3.48
CA VAL A 147 -18.84 5.25 2.79
C VAL A 147 -18.78 4.97 1.28
N VAL A 148 -19.72 5.53 0.53
CA VAL A 148 -19.86 5.23 -0.91
C VAL A 148 -19.66 6.48 -1.77
N LYS A 149 -19.23 6.26 -3.01
CA LYS A 149 -19.10 7.32 -4.02
C LYS A 149 -20.47 7.70 -4.58
N MET A 150 -20.87 8.94 -4.34
CA MET A 150 -22.13 9.50 -4.83
C MET A 150 -22.00 10.06 -6.26
N PRO A 151 -23.13 10.21 -6.98
CA PRO A 151 -23.15 10.95 -8.24
C PRO A 151 -22.54 12.35 -8.05
N GLY A 152 -21.52 12.69 -8.84
CA GLY A 152 -20.69 13.89 -8.64
C GLY A 152 -19.30 13.61 -8.03
N GLY A 153 -19.01 12.36 -7.65
CA GLY A 153 -17.68 11.93 -7.22
C GLY A 153 -17.34 12.24 -5.75
N ARG A 154 -18.32 12.74 -4.98
CA ARG A 154 -18.17 12.97 -3.54
C ARG A 154 -18.42 11.67 -2.77
N PHE A 155 -17.63 11.43 -1.73
CA PHE A 155 -17.82 10.28 -0.84
C PHE A 155 -18.62 10.70 0.37
N GLU A 156 -19.64 9.91 0.70
CA GLU A 156 -20.56 10.20 1.79
C GLU A 156 -20.91 8.90 2.52
N ALA A 157 -21.16 9.01 3.82
CA ALA A 157 -21.73 7.92 4.59
C ALA A 157 -23.22 7.78 4.25
N GLN A 158 -23.57 6.71 3.53
CA GLN A 158 -24.93 6.41 3.09
C GLN A 158 -25.45 5.17 3.81
N CYS A 159 -26.71 5.21 4.22
CA CYS A 159 -27.35 4.18 5.01
C CYS A 159 -28.60 3.65 4.32
N TYR A 160 -28.76 2.34 4.42
CA TYR A 160 -29.94 1.58 4.02
C TYR A 160 -30.76 1.29 5.27
N ARG A 161 -31.95 1.88 5.34
CA ARG A 161 -32.78 1.81 6.54
C ARG A 161 -33.35 0.43 6.79
N ALA A 162 -33.42 0.00 8.04
CA ALA A 162 -34.07 -1.25 8.41
C ALA A 162 -35.60 -1.10 8.41
N LEU A 163 -36.28 -1.62 7.39
CA LEU A 163 -37.75 -1.68 7.36
C LEU A 163 -38.26 -2.87 8.21
N SER A 164 -39.57 -3.12 8.19
CA SER A 164 -40.15 -4.23 8.97
C SER A 164 -39.78 -5.63 8.45
N THR A 165 -39.40 -5.75 7.17
CA THR A 165 -39.17 -7.06 6.53
C THR A 165 -37.87 -7.14 5.72
N THR A 166 -37.21 -6.02 5.43
CA THR A 166 -36.03 -5.92 4.58
C THR A 166 -35.36 -4.56 4.79
N PHE A 167 -34.19 -4.34 4.19
CA PHE A 167 -33.61 -3.01 4.12
C PHE A 167 -34.28 -2.18 3.01
N ASP A 168 -34.38 -0.87 3.20
CA ASP A 168 -34.83 0.06 2.15
C ASP A 168 -33.90 -0.08 0.93
N SER A 169 -34.43 0.20 -0.26
CA SER A 169 -33.63 0.29 -1.49
C SER A 169 -33.02 1.68 -1.67
N ARG A 170 -33.59 2.69 -1.00
CA ARG A 170 -33.11 4.07 -1.03
C ARG A 170 -32.11 4.31 0.09
N GLN A 171 -31.04 5.02 -0.26
CA GLN A 171 -30.03 5.46 0.67
C GLN A 171 -30.43 6.78 1.32
N MET A 172 -30.06 6.96 2.58
CA MET A 172 -30.08 8.23 3.29
C MET A 172 -28.68 8.59 3.79
N ILE A 173 -28.39 9.88 3.95
CA ILE A 173 -27.09 10.34 4.46
C ILE A 173 -27.07 10.22 5.98
N ASP A 174 -26.03 9.60 6.54
CA ASP A 174 -25.68 9.79 7.95
C ASP A 174 -24.94 11.12 8.12
N THR A 175 -25.58 12.06 8.82
CA THR A 175 -25.03 13.40 9.06
C THR A 175 -24.07 13.46 10.25
N ASN A 176 -24.01 12.40 11.06
CA ASN A 176 -23.21 12.32 12.27
C ASN A 176 -22.53 10.95 12.41
N PRO A 177 -21.77 10.47 11.41
CA PRO A 177 -21.16 9.15 11.44
C PRO A 177 -20.20 8.98 12.64
N PRO A 178 -19.92 7.75 13.08
CA PRO A 178 -18.90 7.47 14.09
C PRO A 178 -17.56 8.15 13.76
N ASN A 179 -16.80 8.55 14.78
CA ASN A 179 -15.59 9.38 14.61
C ASN A 179 -14.55 8.77 13.64
N ASP A 180 -14.39 7.45 13.65
CA ASP A 180 -13.50 6.73 12.74
C ASP A 180 -14.00 6.78 11.30
N ILE A 181 -15.31 6.64 11.07
CA ILE A 181 -15.94 6.81 9.75
C ILE A 181 -15.86 8.27 9.30
N ALA A 182 -16.09 9.24 10.17
CA ALA A 182 -15.95 10.65 9.87
C ALA A 182 -14.53 11.00 9.42
N GLU A 183 -13.52 10.38 10.03
CA GLU A 183 -12.12 10.51 9.63
C GLU A 183 -11.84 9.88 8.26
N ILE A 184 -12.43 8.71 7.96
CA ILE A 184 -12.35 8.10 6.62
C ILE A 184 -12.98 9.01 5.56
N VAL A 185 -14.18 9.55 5.81
CA VAL A 185 -14.83 10.52 4.91
C VAL A 185 -13.93 11.75 4.70
N TYR A 186 -13.29 12.25 5.76
CA TYR A 186 -12.31 13.33 5.66
C TYR A 186 -11.10 12.97 4.79
N PHE A 187 -10.66 11.71 4.81
CA PHE A 187 -9.62 11.24 3.89
C PHE A 187 -10.08 11.22 2.44
N TYR A 188 -11.33 10.90 2.16
CA TYR A 188 -11.87 10.92 0.79
C TYR A 188 -12.00 12.34 0.19
N GLU A 189 -11.97 13.40 0.99
CA GLU A 189 -12.03 14.77 0.47
C GLU A 189 -10.90 15.06 -0.54
N GLY A 190 -11.27 15.35 -1.79
CA GLY A 190 -10.33 15.63 -2.87
C GLY A 190 -9.51 14.42 -3.33
N ILE A 191 -9.87 13.19 -2.95
CA ILE A 191 -9.12 12.00 -3.36
C ILE A 191 -9.22 11.77 -4.87
N MET A 192 -8.11 11.39 -5.48
CA MET A 192 -8.01 10.97 -6.88
C MET A 192 -7.85 9.45 -6.97
N PHE A 193 -6.96 8.89 -6.16
CA PHE A 193 -6.77 7.44 -6.02
C PHE A 193 -6.30 7.14 -4.60
N TRP A 194 -6.66 5.97 -4.09
CA TRP A 194 -6.25 5.51 -2.77
C TRP A 194 -6.05 3.99 -2.76
N PHE A 195 -4.80 3.57 -2.65
CA PHE A 195 -4.41 2.18 -2.42
C PHE A 195 -4.01 1.98 -0.97
N ARG A 196 -4.78 1.20 -0.22
CA ARG A 196 -4.50 0.95 1.19
C ARG A 196 -3.38 -0.08 1.38
N PHE A 197 -3.29 -1.08 0.51
CA PHE A 197 -2.35 -2.20 0.61
C PHE A 197 -2.37 -2.86 1.99
N ILE A 198 -3.56 -3.22 2.46
CA ILE A 198 -3.75 -3.97 3.71
C ILE A 198 -3.89 -5.45 3.38
N ASP A 199 -4.80 -5.79 2.49
CA ASP A 199 -5.17 -7.15 2.05
C ASP A 199 -5.58 -7.20 0.57
N ASP A 200 -5.68 -6.04 -0.11
CA ASP A 200 -6.07 -5.94 -1.51
C ASP A 200 -5.24 -4.85 -2.21
N MET A 201 -5.31 -4.85 -3.55
CA MET A 201 -4.66 -3.87 -4.41
C MET A 201 -5.67 -2.97 -5.12
N LYS A 202 -6.86 -2.77 -4.54
CA LYS A 202 -7.93 -1.99 -5.17
C LYS A 202 -7.72 -0.50 -4.96
N ASP A 203 -8.14 0.29 -5.95
CA ASP A 203 -8.29 1.73 -5.79
C ASP A 203 -9.63 2.04 -5.10
N TYR A 204 -9.55 2.47 -3.85
CA TYR A 204 -10.71 2.84 -3.04
C TYR A 204 -11.40 4.12 -3.52
N ALA A 205 -10.78 4.89 -4.42
CA ALA A 205 -11.43 6.03 -5.09
C ALA A 205 -12.23 5.62 -6.34
N GLU A 206 -12.15 4.35 -6.77
CA GLU A 206 -12.83 3.78 -7.93
C GLU A 206 -12.52 4.49 -9.27
N ASN A 207 -11.32 5.06 -9.38
CA ASN A 207 -10.89 5.80 -10.57
C ASN A 207 -9.88 5.01 -11.40
N LEU A 208 -9.02 4.21 -10.77
CA LEU A 208 -7.94 3.48 -11.42
C LEU A 208 -8.16 1.97 -11.46
N THR A 209 -7.61 1.36 -12.50
CA THR A 209 -7.40 -0.08 -12.65
C THR A 209 -5.92 -0.41 -12.52
N THR A 210 -5.62 -1.56 -11.94
CA THR A 210 -4.26 -2.01 -11.65
C THR A 210 -3.87 -3.21 -12.49
N TYR A 211 -2.64 -3.24 -12.98
CA TYR A 211 -1.99 -4.41 -13.57
C TYR A 211 -0.72 -4.72 -12.78
N THR A 212 -0.57 -5.95 -12.32
CA THR A 212 0.60 -6.42 -11.57
C THR A 212 1.55 -7.21 -12.45
N SER A 213 2.84 -7.17 -12.15
CA SER A 213 3.88 -7.97 -12.81
C SER A 213 4.72 -8.73 -11.79
N GLY A 214 5.34 -9.83 -12.22
CA GLY A 214 6.23 -10.65 -11.38
C GLY A 214 5.52 -11.39 -10.26
N ASP A 215 4.28 -11.85 -10.49
CA ASP A 215 3.42 -12.53 -9.52
C ASP A 215 3.27 -11.74 -8.21
N LEU A 216 3.30 -10.41 -8.31
CA LEU A 216 3.09 -9.51 -7.19
C LEU A 216 1.67 -9.71 -6.65
N GLN A 217 1.61 -10.17 -5.41
CA GLN A 217 0.39 -10.39 -4.65
C GLN A 217 0.53 -9.74 -3.28
N ILE A 218 -0.60 -9.48 -2.66
CA ILE A 218 -0.68 -9.09 -1.25
C ILE A 218 -1.34 -10.24 -0.52
N ASP A 219 -0.71 -10.69 0.55
CA ASP A 219 -1.31 -11.69 1.42
C ASP A 219 -2.48 -11.02 2.15
N GLU A 220 -3.66 -11.61 2.05
CA GLU A 220 -4.83 -11.13 2.78
C GLU A 220 -4.54 -11.29 4.28
N VAL A 221 -4.30 -10.16 4.96
CA VAL A 221 -4.12 -10.14 6.41
C VAL A 221 -5.41 -10.63 7.06
N GLU A 222 -5.31 -11.39 8.15
CA GLU A 222 -6.48 -11.80 8.93
C GLU A 222 -7.25 -10.55 9.39
N VAL A 223 -8.41 -10.35 8.75
CA VAL A 223 -9.16 -9.12 8.87
C VAL A 223 -9.84 -9.07 10.23
N LYS A 224 -9.24 -8.31 11.15
CA LYS A 224 -9.92 -7.88 12.38
C LYS A 224 -10.85 -6.71 12.06
N THR A 225 -12.15 -6.93 12.14
CA THR A 225 -13.17 -5.90 11.87
C THR A 225 -12.90 -4.63 12.69
N LEU A 226 -13.17 -3.45 12.09
CA LEU A 226 -13.01 -2.17 12.78
C LEU A 226 -13.95 -2.07 13.99
N PRO A 227 -13.70 -1.17 14.96
CA PRO A 227 -14.62 -0.99 16.07
C PRO A 227 -16.05 -0.63 15.68
N SER A 228 -16.23 0.28 14.71
CA SER A 228 -17.55 0.63 14.18
C SER A 228 -18.23 -0.53 13.43
N GLN A 229 -17.45 -1.53 13.02
CA GLN A 229 -17.89 -2.74 12.32
C GLN A 229 -18.20 -3.92 13.23
N LEU A 230 -17.92 -3.82 14.53
CA LEU A 230 -18.11 -4.91 15.49
C LEU A 230 -19.23 -4.59 16.44
N MET A 231 -20.24 -5.44 16.43
CA MET A 231 -21.50 -5.18 17.11
C MET A 231 -21.64 -5.95 18.44
N GLU A 232 -20.51 -6.22 19.11
CA GLU A 232 -20.50 -6.95 20.39
C GLU A 232 -20.70 -6.03 21.60
N GLY A 233 -21.94 -5.99 22.09
CA GLY A 233 -22.32 -5.32 23.35
C GLY A 233 -22.24 -3.79 23.30
N ASN A 234 -22.70 -3.13 24.37
CA ASN A 234 -22.67 -1.66 24.55
C ASN A 234 -21.25 -1.05 24.66
N LYS A 235 -20.21 -1.76 24.19
CA LYS A 235 -18.83 -1.28 24.15
C LYS A 235 -18.47 -0.92 22.71
N THR A 236 -18.46 0.37 22.42
CA THR A 236 -17.62 0.91 21.35
C THR A 236 -16.18 0.57 21.70
N THR A 237 -15.58 -0.41 21.01
CA THR A 237 -14.13 -0.60 21.15
C THR A 237 -13.42 0.64 20.63
N THR A 238 -12.25 0.94 21.19
CA THR A 238 -11.47 2.07 20.69
C THR A 238 -10.79 1.67 19.38
N LEU A 239 -10.56 2.63 18.47
CA LEU A 239 -9.82 2.42 17.21
C LEU A 239 -8.48 1.68 17.41
N ASP A 240 -7.92 1.76 18.61
CA ASP A 240 -6.65 1.18 19.01
C ASP A 240 -6.73 -0.31 19.42
N GLU A 241 -7.90 -0.83 19.80
CA GLU A 241 -8.05 -2.21 20.32
C GLU A 241 -8.10 -3.28 19.22
N ARG A 242 -8.23 -2.90 17.94
CA ARG A 242 -8.52 -3.84 16.83
C ARG A 242 -7.77 -3.53 15.53
N VAL A 243 -6.60 -2.91 15.65
CA VAL A 243 -5.78 -2.54 14.48
C VAL A 243 -5.22 -3.78 13.78
N GLN A 244 -5.51 -3.92 12.48
CA GLN A 244 -4.84 -4.88 11.61
C GLN A 244 -3.43 -4.37 11.32
N ILE A 245 -2.43 -5.09 11.84
CA ILE A 245 -1.03 -4.84 11.50
C ILE A 245 -0.77 -5.48 10.15
N THR A 246 -0.38 -4.68 9.17
CA THR A 246 -0.02 -5.12 7.82
C THR A 246 1.46 -4.83 7.55
N GLU A 247 2.07 -5.65 6.70
CA GLU A 247 3.40 -5.40 6.18
C GLU A 247 3.39 -4.51 4.93
N GLY A 248 2.21 -4.10 4.44
CA GLY A 248 2.07 -3.40 3.17
C GLY A 248 2.41 -4.26 1.95
N LEU A 249 2.44 -3.65 0.78
CA LEU A 249 2.78 -4.32 -0.47
C LEU A 249 4.29 -4.44 -0.63
N GLN A 250 4.81 -5.65 -0.82
CA GLN A 250 6.24 -5.95 -0.91
C GLN A 250 6.72 -6.11 -2.35
N PHE A 251 7.81 -5.42 -2.70
CA PHE A 251 8.47 -5.47 -4.00
C PHE A 251 9.83 -6.12 -3.88
N ASN A 252 10.11 -7.12 -4.73
CA ASN A 252 11.34 -7.88 -4.72
C ASN A 252 12.55 -7.17 -5.38
N GLY A 253 12.35 -6.07 -6.11
CA GLY A 253 13.41 -5.37 -6.85
C GLY A 253 13.90 -6.05 -8.13
N ILE A 254 13.26 -7.13 -8.58
CA ILE A 254 13.70 -7.96 -9.71
C ILE A 254 12.76 -7.81 -10.90
N ASN A 255 11.48 -8.15 -10.70
CA ASN A 255 10.47 -8.16 -11.77
C ASN A 255 9.09 -7.66 -11.31
N GLN A 256 8.95 -7.23 -10.06
CA GLN A 256 7.67 -6.82 -9.50
C GLN A 256 7.45 -5.32 -9.64
N PHE A 257 6.27 -4.96 -10.18
CA PHE A 257 5.80 -3.58 -10.26
C PHE A 257 4.28 -3.56 -10.46
N ILE A 258 3.66 -2.40 -10.22
CA ILE A 258 2.25 -2.14 -10.57
C ILE A 258 2.21 -1.11 -11.69
N ARG A 259 1.38 -1.35 -12.70
CA ARG A 259 0.96 -0.34 -13.68
C ARG A 259 -0.45 0.13 -13.36
N LEU A 260 -0.66 1.44 -13.44
CA LEU A 260 -1.92 2.11 -13.15
C LEU A 260 -2.51 2.73 -14.42
N GLY A 261 -3.83 2.72 -14.55
CA GLY A 261 -4.54 3.42 -15.62
C GLY A 261 -5.99 3.71 -15.28
N ASP A 262 -6.60 4.69 -15.95
CA ASP A 262 -8.03 5.01 -15.84
C ASP A 262 -8.85 4.59 -17.07
N SER A 263 -8.17 3.93 -18.01
CA SER A 263 -8.65 3.50 -19.32
C SER A 263 -8.25 2.05 -19.60
N SER A 264 -8.86 1.45 -20.63
CA SER A 264 -8.57 0.06 -21.02
C SER A 264 -7.15 -0.16 -21.54
N ASP A 265 -6.49 0.89 -22.04
CA ASP A 265 -5.10 0.88 -22.50
C ASP A 265 -4.09 1.17 -21.36
N MET A 266 -4.56 1.26 -20.12
CA MET A 266 -3.75 1.53 -18.93
C MET A 266 -3.04 2.90 -18.97
N SER A 267 -3.66 3.91 -19.59
CA SER A 267 -3.21 5.30 -19.58
C SER A 267 -3.99 6.12 -18.55
N PHE A 268 -3.48 7.31 -18.22
CA PHE A 268 -4.21 8.35 -17.51
C PHE A 268 -4.74 9.37 -18.52
N GLY A 269 -5.86 10.00 -18.18
CA GLY A 269 -6.40 11.16 -18.91
C GLY A 269 -7.92 11.14 -19.03
N LYS A 270 -8.58 10.01 -18.74
CA LYS A 270 -10.04 9.90 -18.80
C LYS A 270 -10.72 10.33 -17.49
N LYS A 271 -10.19 9.89 -16.36
CA LYS A 271 -10.69 10.23 -15.01
C LYS A 271 -9.62 10.96 -14.19
N ILE A 272 -8.37 10.56 -14.34
CA ILE A 272 -7.21 11.11 -13.63
C ILE A 272 -6.42 11.98 -14.59
N SER A 273 -6.23 13.24 -14.21
CA SER A 273 -5.42 14.20 -14.96
C SER A 273 -4.29 14.68 -14.06
N LEU A 274 -3.03 14.37 -14.40
CA LEU A 274 -1.87 14.75 -13.60
C LEU A 274 -1.75 16.26 -13.29
N PRO A 275 -2.16 17.20 -14.17
CA PRO A 275 -2.21 18.62 -13.85
C PRO A 275 -3.10 18.97 -12.65
N THR A 276 -4.09 18.13 -12.35
CA THR A 276 -4.96 18.32 -11.20
C THR A 276 -4.38 17.73 -9.91
N LEU A 277 -3.29 16.95 -9.99
CA LEU A 277 -2.66 16.32 -8.82
C LEU A 277 -1.91 17.37 -7.99
N LYS A 278 -2.44 17.68 -6.80
CA LYS A 278 -1.92 18.68 -5.87
C LYS A 278 -1.21 18.08 -4.66
N ALA A 279 -1.49 16.82 -4.34
CA ALA A 279 -0.76 16.12 -3.30
C ALA A 279 -0.62 14.63 -3.60
N ILE A 280 0.51 14.07 -3.18
CA ILE A 280 0.77 12.63 -3.14
C ILE A 280 1.23 12.30 -1.72
N SER A 281 0.65 11.27 -1.11
CA SER A 281 0.99 10.81 0.25
C SER A 281 1.15 9.29 0.24
N PHE A 282 2.20 8.77 0.87
CA PHE A 282 2.42 7.32 0.98
C PHE A 282 3.41 6.98 2.09
N TRP A 283 3.39 5.73 2.50
CA TRP A 283 4.41 5.10 3.34
C TRP A 283 5.32 4.23 2.49
N VAL A 284 6.62 4.35 2.68
CA VAL A 284 7.63 3.55 1.99
C VAL A 284 8.67 3.01 2.97
N ARG A 285 9.09 1.77 2.75
CA ARG A 285 10.24 1.14 3.41
C ARG A 285 11.16 0.61 2.33
N PHE A 286 12.43 1.00 2.34
CA PHE A 286 13.43 0.37 1.48
C PHE A 286 14.05 -0.81 2.21
N ASP A 287 14.00 -1.99 1.62
CA ASP A 287 14.74 -3.16 2.11
C ASP A 287 16.16 -3.16 1.54
N GLU A 288 16.32 -2.61 0.33
CA GLU A 288 17.60 -2.32 -0.31
C GLU A 288 17.47 -1.04 -1.15
N PHE A 289 18.50 -0.20 -1.15
CA PHE A 289 18.58 0.92 -2.09
C PHE A 289 19.11 0.43 -3.44
N THR A 290 18.20 0.01 -4.31
CA THR A 290 18.50 -0.38 -5.68
C THR A 290 18.82 0.85 -6.55
N ASN A 291 19.59 0.66 -7.62
CA ASN A 291 20.14 1.76 -8.40
C ASN A 291 19.03 2.59 -9.09
N ASN A 292 18.95 3.89 -8.79
CA ASN A 292 17.94 4.81 -9.36
C ASN A 292 16.49 4.28 -9.23
N ALA A 293 16.19 3.70 -8.07
CA ALA A 293 14.87 3.15 -7.80
C ALA A 293 13.79 4.23 -7.82
N HIS A 294 12.75 4.02 -8.63
CA HIS A 294 11.55 4.87 -8.63
C HIS A 294 10.45 4.18 -7.81
N ILE A 295 9.94 4.90 -6.81
CA ILE A 295 8.80 4.45 -6.00
C ILE A 295 7.51 4.66 -6.82
N LEU A 296 7.41 5.82 -7.49
CA LEU A 296 6.31 6.21 -8.36
C LEU A 296 6.90 6.90 -9.58
N ASP A 297 6.42 6.56 -10.77
CA ASP A 297 6.84 7.19 -12.04
C ASP A 297 5.66 7.22 -13.03
N PHE A 298 5.11 8.40 -13.28
CA PHE A 298 4.00 8.62 -14.20
C PHE A 298 4.46 9.45 -15.39
N GLY A 299 4.40 8.92 -16.62
CA GLY A 299 4.88 9.65 -17.80
C GLY A 299 4.62 8.94 -19.13
N ASN A 300 5.34 9.35 -20.17
CA ASN A 300 5.22 8.82 -21.54
C ASN A 300 6.49 8.11 -22.03
N GLY A 301 7.49 7.92 -21.17
CA GLY A 301 8.78 7.32 -21.51
C GLY A 301 9.89 7.91 -20.64
N ALA A 302 11.14 7.62 -20.96
CA ALA A 302 12.28 8.16 -20.23
C ALA A 302 12.43 9.67 -20.46
N GLY A 303 12.16 10.48 -19.43
CA GLY A 303 12.31 11.93 -19.45
C GLY A 303 11.31 12.63 -20.36
N ILE A 304 10.17 11.98 -20.61
CA ILE A 304 9.07 12.50 -21.43
C ILE A 304 7.82 12.59 -20.55
N ASP A 305 7.43 13.81 -20.20
CA ASP A 305 6.22 14.10 -19.42
C ASP A 305 6.15 13.40 -18.05
N ASN A 306 7.31 13.07 -17.48
CA ASN A 306 7.39 12.33 -16.22
C ASN A 306 7.09 13.17 -15.00
N VAL A 307 6.46 12.52 -14.03
CA VAL A 307 6.37 12.94 -12.64
C VAL A 307 6.79 11.73 -11.83
N PHE A 308 7.94 11.82 -11.16
CA PHE A 308 8.43 10.67 -10.42
C PHE A 308 8.95 11.04 -9.04
N ILE A 309 8.92 10.05 -8.16
CA ILE A 309 9.50 10.08 -6.83
C ILE A 309 10.41 8.86 -6.69
N GLY A 310 11.66 9.09 -6.33
CA GLY A 310 12.64 8.02 -6.23
C GLY A 310 13.89 8.43 -5.47
N ILE A 311 14.95 7.66 -5.69
CA ILE A 311 16.30 7.92 -5.15
C ILE A 311 17.30 7.99 -6.30
N VAL A 312 18.46 8.62 -6.05
CA VAL A 312 19.60 8.58 -6.97
C VAL A 312 20.61 7.54 -6.53
N GLY A 313 21.16 6.83 -7.52
CA GLY A 313 22.16 5.79 -7.32
C GLY A 313 21.62 4.70 -6.40
N ARG A 314 22.53 4.10 -5.61
CA ARG A 314 22.21 3.08 -4.61
C ARG A 314 22.06 3.66 -3.20
N GLY A 315 21.72 4.93 -3.04
CA GLY A 315 21.66 5.61 -1.73
C GLY A 315 22.86 6.51 -1.44
N ASP A 316 22.80 7.24 -0.31
CA ASP A 316 23.80 8.22 0.09
C ASP A 316 25.02 7.51 0.69
N GLN A 317 26.19 7.67 0.06
CA GLN A 317 27.45 7.17 0.61
C GLN A 317 27.79 7.90 1.92
N SER A 318 28.34 7.18 2.90
CA SER A 318 28.77 7.80 4.15
C SER A 318 30.02 8.66 3.90
N MET A 319 30.11 9.85 4.50
CA MET A 319 31.30 10.71 4.33
C MET A 319 32.57 10.09 4.94
N ASP A 320 32.42 9.10 5.83
CA ASP A 320 33.55 8.31 6.37
C ASP A 320 34.09 7.30 5.35
N ASP A 321 33.33 7.01 4.29
CA ASP A 321 33.78 6.25 3.10
C ASP A 321 34.33 7.19 2.02
N SER A 322 34.80 8.39 2.38
CA SER A 322 35.51 9.25 1.44
C SER A 322 36.65 8.44 0.83
N SER A 323 36.57 8.25 -0.48
CA SER A 323 37.61 7.64 -1.31
C SER A 323 38.98 8.01 -0.76
N GLU A 324 39.77 7.01 -0.38
CA GLU A 324 41.21 7.21 -0.26
C GLU A 324 41.64 7.90 -1.55
N ILE A 325 42.05 9.16 -1.44
CA ILE A 325 42.72 9.84 -2.54
C ILE A 325 43.86 8.89 -2.90
N ARG A 326 43.83 8.35 -4.12
CA ARG A 326 44.88 7.45 -4.61
C ARG A 326 46.22 8.04 -4.21
N LYS A 327 47.00 7.28 -3.44
CA LYS A 327 48.38 7.67 -3.15
C LYS A 327 49.06 7.93 -4.51
N PRO A 328 49.92 8.95 -4.63
CA PRO A 328 50.48 9.38 -5.92
C PRO A 328 51.25 8.29 -6.67
N GLU A 329 51.57 7.19 -6.00
CA GLU A 329 52.46 6.13 -6.46
C GLU A 329 51.89 5.29 -7.63
N ASP A 330 50.57 5.21 -7.79
CA ASP A 330 49.92 4.43 -8.88
C ASP A 330 49.63 5.25 -10.15
N SER A 331 50.20 6.46 -10.25
CA SER A 331 50.05 7.33 -11.43
C SER A 331 51.22 7.23 -12.42
N CYS A 332 52.12 6.26 -12.23
CA CYS A 332 53.20 6.01 -13.17
C CYS A 332 52.63 5.43 -14.47
N VAL A 333 52.39 6.31 -15.45
CA VAL A 333 52.07 5.95 -16.85
C VAL A 333 53.30 5.36 -17.56
N ILE A 334 54.40 5.19 -16.83
CA ILE A 334 55.65 4.59 -17.29
C ILE A 334 55.57 3.11 -16.88
N PRO A 335 55.46 2.18 -17.84
CA PRO A 335 55.42 0.78 -17.52
C PRO A 335 56.77 0.31 -16.93
N ASP A 336 56.71 -0.53 -15.90
CA ASP A 336 57.90 -1.04 -15.21
C ASP A 336 58.74 -1.93 -16.16
N PRO A 337 60.09 -1.92 -16.02
CA PRO A 337 60.96 -2.79 -16.80
C PRO A 337 60.56 -4.27 -16.64
N PRO A 338 60.53 -5.08 -17.72
CA PRO A 338 61.19 -4.83 -19.00
C PRO A 338 60.30 -4.18 -20.08
N SER A 339 59.05 -3.86 -19.78
CA SER A 339 58.16 -3.20 -20.72
C SER A 339 58.26 -1.69 -20.57
N GLY A 340 59.14 -1.04 -21.32
CA GLY A 340 59.28 0.42 -21.39
C GLY A 340 59.59 0.86 -22.82
N PRO A 341 59.62 2.18 -23.11
CA PRO A 341 60.15 2.68 -24.38
C PRO A 341 61.54 2.09 -24.61
N GLN A 342 61.74 1.47 -25.78
CA GLN A 342 63.04 0.85 -26.07
C GLN A 342 64.12 1.93 -26.17
N PRO A 343 65.36 1.65 -25.70
CA PRO A 343 66.44 2.62 -25.76
C PRO A 343 66.71 3.00 -27.21
N VAL A 344 66.46 4.25 -27.53
CA VAL A 344 66.94 4.89 -28.76
C VAL A 344 68.27 5.57 -28.46
N PRO A 345 69.24 5.55 -29.39
CA PRO A 345 70.49 6.26 -29.18
C PRO A 345 70.24 7.77 -29.08
N ASP A 346 70.81 8.41 -28.06
CA ASP A 346 70.82 9.87 -27.98
C ASP A 346 71.67 10.43 -29.12
N MET A 347 71.03 11.20 -30.00
CA MET A 347 71.69 11.82 -31.15
C MET A 347 71.65 13.34 -31.05
N SER A 348 72.78 13.98 -31.35
CA SER A 348 72.85 15.43 -31.37
C SER A 348 72.12 16.02 -32.59
N PRO A 349 71.64 17.27 -32.52
CA PRO A 349 70.95 17.92 -33.65
C PRO A 349 71.80 17.99 -34.93
N GLN A 350 73.13 18.09 -34.81
CA GLN A 350 74.03 18.06 -35.97
C GLN A 350 74.13 16.67 -36.60
N ALA A 351 74.07 15.59 -35.81
CA ALA A 351 74.11 14.22 -36.30
C ALA A 351 72.80 13.82 -37.01
N LEU A 352 71.66 14.33 -36.51
CA LEU A 352 70.33 14.13 -37.12
C LEU A 352 70.20 14.78 -38.50
N MET A 353 70.91 15.89 -38.74
CA MET A 353 70.95 16.57 -40.04
C MET A 353 71.80 15.84 -41.09
N LEU A 354 72.72 14.96 -40.65
CA LEU A 354 73.57 14.13 -41.52
C LEU A 354 72.95 12.75 -41.81
N SER A 355 72.05 12.26 -40.96
CA SER A 355 71.31 11.03 -41.24
C SER A 355 70.27 11.28 -42.33
N THR A 356 70.29 10.47 -43.38
CA THR A 356 69.22 10.46 -44.38
C THR A 356 67.96 9.97 -43.71
N ALA A 357 67.03 10.88 -43.45
CA ALA A 357 65.77 10.59 -42.78
C ALA A 357 65.15 9.27 -43.28
N ASN A 358 64.99 8.31 -42.36
CA ASN A 358 64.25 7.04 -42.47
C ASN A 358 64.89 5.81 -43.16
N VAL A 359 66.23 5.67 -43.29
CA VAL A 359 66.81 4.42 -43.87
C VAL A 359 67.83 3.71 -42.97
N ASP A 360 68.28 4.32 -41.87
CA ASP A 360 69.21 3.64 -40.97
C ASP A 360 68.45 2.78 -39.95
N ASP A 361 68.28 1.49 -40.27
CA ASP A 361 67.71 0.51 -39.36
C ASP A 361 68.62 0.33 -38.13
N TYR A 362 68.06 0.62 -36.96
CA TYR A 362 68.73 0.35 -35.68
C TYR A 362 68.85 -1.16 -35.46
N VAL A 363 70.06 -1.70 -35.60
CA VAL A 363 70.33 -3.11 -35.33
C VAL A 363 70.41 -3.32 -33.81
N TYR A 364 69.36 -3.93 -33.25
CA TYR A 364 69.25 -4.26 -31.84
C TYR A 364 69.49 -5.76 -31.61
N ASP A 365 70.58 -6.12 -30.93
CA ASP A 365 71.02 -7.51 -30.69
C ASP A 365 70.26 -8.24 -29.56
N LYS A 366 69.14 -7.72 -29.06
CA LYS A 366 68.33 -8.35 -28.00
C LYS A 366 66.91 -8.64 -28.46
N GLU A 367 66.39 -9.78 -28.02
CA GLU A 367 65.07 -10.27 -28.39
C GLU A 367 63.96 -9.28 -27.98
N VAL A 368 63.17 -8.81 -28.95
CA VAL A 368 62.06 -7.88 -28.71
C VAL A 368 60.94 -8.63 -28.02
N LEU A 369 60.79 -8.44 -26.71
CA LEU A 369 59.70 -9.03 -25.95
C LEU A 369 58.38 -8.27 -26.25
N PRO A 370 57.29 -8.97 -26.61
CA PRO A 370 56.00 -8.32 -26.83
C PRO A 370 55.52 -7.66 -25.54
N ARG A 371 54.89 -6.48 -25.69
CA ARG A 371 54.36 -5.69 -24.58
C ARG A 371 53.30 -6.52 -23.83
N LYS A 372 53.67 -7.14 -22.71
CA LYS A 372 52.72 -7.76 -21.76
C LYS A 372 51.99 -6.67 -21.01
N LEU A 373 51.05 -6.00 -21.68
CA LEU A 373 50.07 -5.20 -20.97
C LEU A 373 49.21 -6.18 -20.15
N PRO A 374 49.05 -5.98 -18.83
CA PRO A 374 48.04 -6.71 -18.11
C PRO A 374 46.71 -6.45 -18.81
N THR A 375 45.95 -7.52 -19.06
CA THR A 375 44.62 -7.42 -19.68
C THR A 375 43.82 -6.39 -18.89
N ILE A 376 43.39 -5.31 -19.55
CA ILE A 376 42.47 -4.34 -18.94
C ILE A 376 41.26 -5.17 -18.53
N LYS A 377 41.11 -5.42 -17.23
CA LYS A 377 39.91 -6.09 -16.72
C LYS A 377 38.75 -5.18 -17.13
N PRO A 378 37.73 -5.67 -17.82
CA PRO A 378 36.54 -4.87 -18.07
C PRO A 378 36.04 -4.33 -16.73
N PHE A 379 35.54 -3.09 -16.73
CA PHE A 379 34.99 -2.44 -15.54
C PHE A 379 33.90 -3.28 -14.84
N SER A 380 33.40 -4.35 -15.49
CA SER A 380 32.48 -5.34 -14.91
C SER A 380 33.10 -6.25 -13.83
N ASN A 381 34.42 -6.38 -13.75
CA ASN A 381 35.07 -7.38 -12.89
C ASN A 381 35.81 -6.79 -11.68
N ALA A 382 35.89 -5.47 -11.56
CA ALA A 382 36.06 -4.89 -10.25
C ALA A 382 34.70 -5.05 -9.56
N LYS A 383 34.59 -6.04 -8.66
CA LYS A 383 33.63 -5.91 -7.56
C LYS A 383 33.92 -4.53 -7.00
N ALA A 384 33.04 -3.56 -7.25
CA ALA A 384 33.09 -2.28 -6.59
C ALA A 384 33.37 -2.62 -5.13
N GLN A 385 34.48 -2.10 -4.59
CA GLN A 385 34.77 -2.28 -3.18
C GLN A 385 33.47 -1.96 -2.46
N THR A 386 32.95 -2.96 -1.73
CA THR A 386 31.69 -2.85 -1.01
C THR A 386 31.94 -1.89 0.15
N HIS A 387 31.96 -0.60 -0.17
CA HIS A 387 31.72 0.47 0.77
C HIS A 387 30.41 0.13 1.46
N GLY A 388 30.37 0.27 2.79
CA GLY A 388 29.28 -0.25 3.60
C GLY A 388 27.92 0.11 3.02
N ASN A 389 26.98 -0.85 3.02
CA ASN A 389 25.65 -0.62 2.45
C ASN A 389 25.08 0.73 2.94
N PRO A 390 24.74 1.64 2.02
CA PRO A 390 24.30 2.98 2.39
C PRO A 390 23.09 2.90 3.31
N LYS A 391 23.14 3.65 4.41
CA LYS A 391 22.12 3.60 5.47
C LYS A 391 20.97 4.56 5.22
N THR A 392 21.20 5.58 4.39
CA THR A 392 20.21 6.61 4.04
C THR A 392 20.17 6.84 2.53
N ALA A 393 19.07 7.38 2.04
CA ALA A 393 18.96 7.84 0.67
C ALA A 393 18.26 9.20 0.58
N THR A 394 18.72 10.01 -0.36
CA THR A 394 18.11 11.28 -0.74
C THR A 394 16.86 11.03 -1.59
N LEU A 395 15.72 11.61 -1.18
CA LEU A 395 14.51 11.63 -1.99
C LEU A 395 14.68 12.62 -3.14
N ILE A 396 14.22 12.22 -4.31
CA ILE A 396 14.17 13.05 -5.51
C ILE A 396 12.74 13.11 -6.00
N TYR A 397 12.30 14.32 -6.29
CA TYR A 397 11.06 14.61 -6.97
C TYR A 397 11.35 15.47 -8.20
N GLU A 398 10.92 14.99 -9.36
CA GLU A 398 11.07 15.72 -10.62
C GLU A 398 9.75 15.80 -11.38
N VAL A 399 9.60 16.89 -12.13
CA VAL A 399 8.51 17.12 -13.07
C VAL A 399 9.11 17.47 -14.42
N TRP A 400 8.69 16.75 -15.45
CA TRP A 400 9.10 16.91 -16.83
C TRP A 400 7.90 17.30 -17.70
N ASN A 401 8.15 18.09 -18.74
CA ASN A 401 7.17 18.45 -19.76
C ASN A 401 7.83 18.35 -21.13
N GLY A 402 7.32 17.45 -21.97
CA GLY A 402 8.11 16.90 -23.06
C GLY A 402 9.45 16.40 -22.53
N LYS A 403 10.55 16.78 -23.19
CA LYS A 403 11.93 16.43 -22.79
C LYS A 403 12.60 17.40 -21.82
N LEU A 404 11.88 18.43 -21.36
CA LEU A 404 12.43 19.46 -20.49
C LEU A 404 12.11 19.14 -19.04
N ARG A 405 13.15 19.07 -18.20
CA ARG A 405 12.98 19.01 -16.74
C ARG A 405 12.56 20.39 -16.24
N MET A 406 11.31 20.50 -15.82
CA MET A 406 10.71 21.74 -15.34
C MET A 406 11.02 21.97 -13.87
N ASP A 407 11.03 20.88 -13.08
CA ASP A 407 11.30 20.93 -11.67
C ASP A 407 12.15 19.78 -11.17
N HIS A 408 12.87 20.09 -10.10
CA HIS A 408 13.79 19.21 -9.41
C HIS A 408 13.86 19.63 -7.94
N VAL A 409 13.59 18.68 -7.05
CA VAL A 409 13.65 18.86 -5.60
C VAL A 409 14.36 17.66 -4.97
N ASN A 410 15.37 17.95 -4.14
CA ASN A 410 16.12 16.95 -3.39
C ASN A 410 15.86 17.11 -1.89
N VAL A 411 15.60 16.01 -1.21
CA VAL A 411 15.51 15.97 0.26
C VAL A 411 16.54 14.98 0.79
N LEU A 412 17.63 15.53 1.33
CA LEU A 412 18.78 14.75 1.80
C LEU A 412 18.39 13.80 2.94
N LYS A 413 18.90 12.56 2.91
CA LYS A 413 18.71 11.56 3.96
C LYS A 413 17.24 11.33 4.34
N ALA A 414 16.33 11.49 3.39
CA ALA A 414 14.89 11.35 3.60
C ALA A 414 14.52 9.93 4.02
N PHE A 415 15.12 8.93 3.37
CA PHE A 415 14.84 7.53 3.63
C PHE A 415 15.93 6.87 4.46
N LYS A 416 15.54 5.98 5.36
CA LYS A 416 16.44 5.12 6.16
C LYS A 416 16.19 3.67 5.80
N LEU A 417 17.26 2.92 5.59
CA LEU A 417 17.17 1.50 5.24
C LEU A 417 16.42 0.70 6.32
N GLY A 418 15.48 -0.15 5.90
CA GLY A 418 14.67 -1.01 6.76
C GLY A 418 13.63 -0.29 7.64
N LYS A 419 13.44 1.03 7.48
CA LYS A 419 12.49 1.80 8.28
C LYS A 419 11.37 2.40 7.42
N TRP A 420 10.14 2.20 7.87
CA TRP A 420 8.98 2.88 7.31
C TRP A 420 9.12 4.40 7.45
N THR A 421 8.90 5.09 6.35
CA THR A 421 8.96 6.53 6.24
C THR A 421 7.71 7.02 5.52
N HIS A 422 6.96 7.92 6.15
CA HIS A 422 5.87 8.62 5.49
C HIS A 422 6.41 9.77 4.66
N CYS A 423 5.98 9.86 3.40
CA CYS A 423 6.29 10.95 2.49
C CYS A 423 4.99 11.60 2.02
N CYS A 424 4.90 12.93 2.14
CA CYS A 424 3.85 13.72 1.50
C CYS A 424 4.46 14.86 0.72
N ILE A 425 4.17 14.91 -0.58
CA ILE A 425 4.52 16.00 -1.47
C ILE A 425 3.22 16.73 -1.79
N THR A 426 3.14 18.03 -1.47
CA THR A 426 1.92 18.80 -1.66
C THR A 426 2.19 20.24 -2.05
N THR A 427 1.27 20.86 -2.78
CA THR A 427 1.26 22.29 -3.03
C THR A 427 0.81 23.06 -1.78
N ALA A 428 1.47 24.16 -1.41
CA ALA A 428 1.09 24.99 -0.27
C ALA A 428 -0.17 25.83 -0.52
N SER A 429 -0.54 26.04 -1.78
CA SER A 429 -1.69 26.84 -2.20
C SER A 429 -2.42 26.16 -3.36
N GLY A 430 -3.67 26.58 -3.59
CA GLY A 430 -4.49 26.14 -4.72
C GLY A 430 -4.09 26.73 -6.08
N ASP A 431 -2.96 27.44 -6.17
CA ASP A 431 -2.48 27.97 -7.45
C ASP A 431 -2.24 26.81 -8.43
N SER A 432 -2.76 26.97 -9.64
CA SER A 432 -2.71 25.97 -10.70
C SER A 432 -1.53 26.14 -11.65
N VAL A 433 -0.82 27.26 -11.58
CA VAL A 433 0.27 27.54 -12.53
C VAL A 433 1.63 27.44 -11.86
N ARG A 434 1.82 28.11 -10.71
CA ARG A 434 3.12 28.12 -9.99
C ARG A 434 2.96 28.05 -8.47
N PRO A 435 2.35 26.98 -7.93
CA PRO A 435 2.24 26.81 -6.48
C PRO A 435 3.61 26.66 -5.83
N ALA A 436 3.68 26.98 -4.53
CA ALA A 436 4.81 26.53 -3.73
C ALA A 436 4.68 25.02 -3.48
N LEU A 437 5.73 24.25 -3.74
CA LEU A 437 5.76 22.82 -3.45
C LEU A 437 6.41 22.58 -2.09
N GLN A 438 5.80 21.74 -1.27
CA GLN A 438 6.31 21.35 0.04
C GLN A 438 6.47 19.84 0.11
N VAL A 439 7.59 19.39 0.67
CA VAL A 439 7.88 17.98 0.92
C VAL A 439 7.97 17.74 2.42
N TRP A 440 7.12 16.84 2.90
CA TRP A 440 6.97 16.47 4.30
C TRP A 440 7.41 15.02 4.50
N ILE A 441 8.35 14.79 5.41
CA ILE A 441 8.84 13.46 5.77
C ILE A 441 8.47 13.22 7.24
N ASN A 442 7.69 12.15 7.50
CA ASN A 442 7.19 11.82 8.84
C ASN A 442 6.48 12.98 9.56
N GLY A 443 5.78 13.83 8.80
CA GLY A 443 5.05 15.00 9.34
C GLY A 443 5.91 16.24 9.57
N ILE A 444 7.21 16.19 9.24
CA ILE A 444 8.13 17.32 9.33
C ILE A 444 8.37 17.87 7.93
N LYS A 445 8.17 19.19 7.73
CA LYS A 445 8.49 19.85 6.46
C LYS A 445 10.00 19.89 6.26
N MET A 446 10.49 19.20 5.24
CA MET A 446 11.94 19.06 4.97
C MET A 446 12.40 19.92 3.79
N ALA A 447 11.50 20.23 2.84
CA ALA A 447 11.80 21.10 1.72
C ALA A 447 10.59 21.94 1.32
N GLU A 448 10.87 23.12 0.78
CA GLU A 448 9.87 24.02 0.20
C GLU A 448 10.49 24.74 -1.01
N LYS A 449 9.80 24.73 -2.14
CA LYS A 449 10.21 25.41 -3.37
C LYS A 449 9.10 26.32 -3.85
N GLN A 450 9.37 27.62 -3.90
CA GLN A 450 8.43 28.62 -4.41
C GLN A 450 8.38 28.57 -5.95
N GLY A 451 7.19 28.77 -6.52
CA GLY A 451 7.02 28.89 -7.97
C GLY A 451 7.24 27.60 -8.76
N ALA A 452 6.98 26.44 -8.13
CA ALA A 452 7.14 25.12 -8.72
C ALA A 452 6.14 24.88 -9.87
N HIS A 453 6.56 24.10 -10.85
CA HIS A 453 5.78 23.56 -11.94
C HIS A 453 5.05 22.27 -11.51
N LEU A 454 3.74 22.29 -11.69
CA LEU A 454 2.94 21.07 -11.70
C LEU A 454 3.06 20.35 -13.05
N PRO A 455 2.74 19.05 -13.10
CA PRO A 455 2.66 18.31 -14.35
C PRO A 455 1.69 19.02 -15.31
N GLN A 456 2.08 19.20 -16.57
CA GLN A 456 1.23 19.89 -17.56
C GLN A 456 0.54 18.93 -18.52
N THR A 457 1.09 17.72 -18.64
CA THR A 457 0.61 16.72 -19.58
C THR A 457 -0.59 16.00 -18.98
N SER A 458 -1.73 16.10 -19.67
CA SER A 458 -2.99 15.51 -19.21
C SER A 458 -3.11 14.01 -19.50
N ILE A 459 -2.29 13.49 -20.41
CA ILE A 459 -2.35 12.09 -20.85
C ILE A 459 -0.98 11.45 -20.70
N THR A 460 -0.90 10.41 -19.87
CA THR A 460 0.33 9.63 -19.66
C THR A 460 0.06 8.14 -19.80
N SER A 461 0.94 7.43 -20.50
CA SER A 461 0.76 6.03 -20.86
C SER A 461 1.53 5.04 -19.97
N ASN A 462 2.64 5.49 -19.38
CA ASN A 462 3.55 4.67 -18.59
C ASN A 462 3.52 5.14 -17.13
N ASN A 463 2.53 4.65 -16.39
CA ASN A 463 2.30 5.00 -14.99
C ASN A 463 2.56 3.80 -14.09
N TYR A 464 3.61 3.88 -13.28
CA TYR A 464 4.10 2.76 -12.50
C TYR A 464 4.28 3.08 -11.01
N LEU A 465 4.09 2.04 -10.19
CA LEU A 465 4.63 1.95 -8.83
C LEU A 465 5.73 0.89 -8.83
N GLY A 466 6.90 1.26 -8.29
CA GLY A 466 8.06 0.37 -8.14
C GLY A 466 8.88 0.12 -9.42
N LYS A 467 8.57 0.82 -10.53
CA LYS A 467 9.31 0.74 -11.80
C LYS A 467 9.63 2.12 -12.35
N ASN A 468 10.78 2.20 -13.03
CA ASN A 468 11.30 3.39 -13.67
C ASN A 468 11.07 3.35 -15.20
N ASN A 469 10.62 4.47 -15.77
CA ASN A 469 10.44 4.64 -17.22
C ASN A 469 11.73 4.63 -18.06
N TRP A 470 12.90 4.74 -17.43
CA TRP A 470 14.23 4.73 -18.06
C TRP A 470 14.84 3.32 -18.22
N GLN A 471 14.19 2.27 -17.72
CA GLN A 471 14.76 0.92 -17.71
C GLN A 471 14.94 0.31 -19.12
N ALA A 472 14.19 0.78 -20.11
CA ALA A 472 14.28 0.33 -21.50
C ALA A 472 15.35 1.08 -22.31
N ASP A 473 15.69 2.31 -21.91
CA ASP A 473 16.57 3.22 -22.68
C ASP A 473 18.03 3.21 -22.21
N SER A 474 18.35 2.56 -21.08
CA SER A 474 19.72 2.41 -20.61
C SER A 474 20.52 1.41 -21.47
N SER A 475 21.69 1.80 -21.95
CA SER A 475 22.61 0.89 -22.64
C SER A 475 23.14 -0.21 -21.70
N GLN A 476 23.60 -1.34 -22.24
CA GLN A 476 24.19 -2.44 -21.44
C GLN A 476 25.46 -2.03 -20.66
N PHE A 477 26.06 -0.89 -21.00
CA PHE A 477 27.30 -0.39 -20.42
C PHE A 477 27.07 0.74 -19.39
N GLU A 478 25.84 1.24 -19.26
CA GLU A 478 25.47 2.24 -18.25
C GLU A 478 24.88 1.57 -17.00
N ASN A 479 25.01 2.24 -15.85
CA ASN A 479 24.38 1.83 -14.61
C ASN A 479 22.85 1.89 -14.75
N LYS A 480 22.29 0.79 -15.26
CA LYS A 480 20.86 0.62 -15.54
C LYS A 480 20.02 0.86 -14.27
N PRO A 481 18.90 1.60 -14.37
CA PRO A 481 17.94 1.68 -13.30
C PRO A 481 17.38 0.30 -12.93
N GLU A 482 17.29 0.04 -11.63
CA GLU A 482 16.76 -1.19 -11.05
C GLU A 482 15.35 -0.95 -10.49
N LEU A 483 14.58 -2.03 -10.32
CA LEU A 483 13.25 -1.92 -9.73
C LEU A 483 13.33 -1.64 -8.23
N PHE A 484 12.28 -1.05 -7.68
CA PHE A 484 12.18 -0.78 -6.25
C PHE A 484 12.15 -2.09 -5.45
N ARG A 485 12.94 -2.13 -4.36
CA ARG A 485 12.97 -3.25 -3.40
C ARG A 485 12.56 -2.76 -2.01
N GLY A 486 11.40 -3.22 -1.55
CA GLY A 486 10.89 -2.89 -0.23
C GLY A 486 9.37 -2.83 -0.16
N GLY A 487 8.85 -2.17 0.87
CA GLY A 487 7.43 -2.06 1.16
C GLY A 487 6.81 -0.73 0.74
N LEU A 488 5.57 -0.77 0.24
CA LEU A 488 4.74 0.40 -0.04
C LEU A 488 3.39 0.25 0.65
N PHE A 489 2.89 1.32 1.25
CA PHE A 489 1.63 1.31 1.99
C PHE A 489 0.91 2.66 1.87
N ASP A 490 -0.42 2.63 1.88
CA ASP A 490 -1.29 3.81 1.91
C ASP A 490 -1.00 4.88 0.84
N VAL A 491 -0.96 4.49 -0.42
CA VAL A 491 -0.66 5.40 -1.53
C VAL A 491 -1.90 6.20 -1.91
N ARG A 492 -1.84 7.52 -1.73
CA ARG A 492 -2.94 8.46 -1.96
C ARG A 492 -2.52 9.57 -2.91
N GLY A 493 -3.38 9.89 -3.86
CA GLY A 493 -3.28 11.09 -4.69
C GLY A 493 -4.48 12.00 -4.45
N TYR A 494 -4.25 13.30 -4.39
CA TYR A 494 -5.29 14.30 -4.14
C TYR A 494 -5.31 15.40 -5.18
N SER A 495 -6.51 15.85 -5.53
CA SER A 495 -6.76 17.02 -6.38
C SER A 495 -6.69 18.35 -5.63
N GLN A 496 -6.49 18.28 -4.30
CA GLN A 496 -6.40 19.42 -3.41
C GLN A 496 -5.10 19.36 -2.58
N PRO A 497 -4.57 20.53 -2.15
CA PRO A 497 -3.50 20.60 -1.17
C PRO A 497 -3.79 19.76 0.09
N MET A 498 -2.77 19.09 0.62
CA MET A 498 -2.88 18.36 1.88
C MET A 498 -2.81 19.36 3.04
N ALA A 499 -3.93 19.52 3.76
CA ALA A 499 -3.96 20.34 4.97
C ALA A 499 -3.13 19.71 6.10
N PRO A 500 -2.47 20.49 6.97
CA PRO A 500 -1.66 19.95 8.07
C PRO A 500 -2.43 19.00 9.00
N GLY A 501 -3.70 19.29 9.31
CA GLY A 501 -4.55 18.40 10.11
C GLY A 501 -4.81 17.05 9.44
N LYS A 502 -5.03 17.04 8.12
CA LYS A 502 -5.19 15.82 7.32
C LYS A 502 -3.90 15.01 7.23
N LEU A 503 -2.76 15.70 7.11
CA LEU A 503 -1.44 15.07 7.10
C LEU A 503 -1.18 14.32 8.42
N VAL A 504 -1.42 14.96 9.57
CA VAL A 504 -1.22 14.33 10.90
C VAL A 504 -2.08 13.08 11.04
N LYS A 505 -3.38 13.19 10.74
CA LYS A 505 -4.32 12.06 10.78
C LYS A 505 -3.93 10.92 9.83
N THR A 506 -3.47 11.24 8.62
CA THR A 506 -2.99 10.24 7.64
C THR A 506 -1.75 9.49 8.16
N ILE A 507 -0.83 10.20 8.83
CA ILE A 507 0.33 9.58 9.46
C ILE A 507 -0.10 8.68 10.63
N GLU A 508 -0.99 9.15 11.50
CA GLU A 508 -1.49 8.35 12.63
C GLU A 508 -2.21 7.08 12.14
N TRP A 509 -3.08 7.22 11.12
CA TRP A 509 -3.78 6.11 10.48
C TRP A 509 -2.80 5.03 9.99
N GLY A 510 -1.69 5.45 9.40
CA GLY A 510 -0.71 4.52 8.86
C GLY A 510 0.24 3.94 9.91
N LYS A 511 0.66 4.72 10.90
CA LYS A 511 1.47 4.20 12.03
C LYS A 511 0.76 3.07 12.76
N LYS A 512 -0.54 3.25 13.05
CA LYS A 512 -1.36 2.22 13.69
C LYS A 512 -1.31 0.93 12.88
N ARG A 513 -1.61 0.99 11.58
CA ARG A 513 -1.68 -0.19 10.69
C ARG A 513 -0.33 -0.82 10.37
N LEU A 514 0.76 -0.07 10.46
CA LEU A 514 2.12 -0.62 10.31
C LEU A 514 2.73 -1.08 11.64
N GLY A 515 2.02 -0.92 12.77
CA GLY A 515 2.51 -1.28 14.11
C GLY A 515 3.71 -0.44 14.59
N LEU A 516 3.73 0.85 14.26
CA LEU A 516 4.86 1.79 14.49
C LEU A 516 4.71 2.72 15.69
#